data_AF-K9QNS4-F1
#
_entry.id   AF-K9QNS4-F1
#
_cell.length_a   1.000
_cell.length_b   1.000
_cell.length_c   1.000
_cell.angle_alpha   90.00
_cell.angle_beta   90.00
_cell.angle_gamma   90.00
#
_symmetry.space_group_name_H-M   'P 1'
#
loop_
_entity.id
_entity.type
_entity.pdbx_description
1 polymer ?
#
loop_
_entity_poly.entity_id
_entity_poly.type
_entity_poly.pdbx_seq_one_letter_code
_entity_poly.pdbx_strand_id
1 'polypeptide(L)'
;MNDIEQLKLDYENAKSIRSMIEHENNLQNYRLTWLMTIQGLLFTGLGFAWDKKDAMGLVTIFCLVGILVAISTWSALKLSDSALENLVKWWENNKSEQYTGSPIIGLYNRKLTVLRPWVALPWIFIGAWLVILFQNLMRQ
;
A
#
# COMPACT_ATOMS: atom_id res chain seq x y z
N MET A 1 37.34 11.29 11.53
CA MET A 1 36.92 11.26 10.11
C MET A 1 37.17 12.64 9.56
N ASN A 2 37.84 12.78 8.42
CA ASN A 2 38.00 14.10 7.78
C ASN A 2 36.69 14.47 7.06
N ASP A 3 36.36 15.76 6.95
CA ASP A 3 35.11 16.27 6.35
C ASP A 3 34.86 15.71 4.95
N ILE A 4 35.91 15.55 4.14
CA ILE A 4 35.84 14.96 2.79
C ILE A 4 35.39 13.49 2.82
N GLU A 5 35.81 12.74 3.84
CA GLU A 5 35.46 11.33 4.00
C GLU A 5 34.00 11.18 4.48
N GLN A 6 33.56 12.05 5.39
CA GLN A 6 32.17 12.12 5.83
C GLN A 6 31.23 12.48 4.67
N LEU A 7 31.59 13.49 3.87
CA LEU A 7 30.80 13.87 2.70
C LEU A 7 30.65 12.72 1.71
N LYS A 8 31.74 12.02 1.39
CA LYS A 8 31.68 10.83 0.51
C LYS A 8 30.74 9.76 1.07
N LEU A 9 30.81 9.50 2.38
CA LEU A 9 29.93 8.56 3.06
C LEU A 9 28.45 8.97 2.94
N ASP A 10 28.15 10.25 3.10
CA ASP A 10 26.78 10.76 2.97
C ASP A 10 26.23 10.62 1.54
N TYR A 11 27.07 10.81 0.51
CA TYR A 11 26.67 10.57 -0.89
C TYR A 11 26.34 9.09 -1.14
N GLU A 12 27.17 8.17 -0.65
CA GLU A 12 26.92 6.73 -0.75
C GLU A 12 25.67 6.31 0.03
N ASN A 13 25.50 6.80 1.26
CA ASN A 13 24.32 6.56 2.08
C ASN A 13 23.05 7.08 1.40
N ALA A 14 23.08 8.31 0.85
CA ALA A 14 21.95 8.87 0.12
C ALA A 14 21.56 8.01 -1.09
N LYS A 15 22.55 7.52 -1.84
CA LYS A 15 22.33 6.63 -2.98
C LYS A 15 21.71 5.30 -2.56
N SER A 16 22.21 4.70 -1.48
CA SER A 16 21.70 3.46 -0.90
C SER A 16 20.27 3.61 -0.39
N ILE A 17 19.97 4.69 0.33
CA ILE A 17 18.61 4.92 0.83
C ILE A 17 17.63 5.17 -0.32
N ARG A 18 18.04 5.92 -1.36
CA ARG A 18 17.20 6.10 -2.54
C ARG A 18 16.83 4.77 -3.20
N SER A 19 17.78 3.84 -3.34
CA SER A 19 17.48 2.52 -3.93
C SER A 19 16.57 1.67 -3.03
N MET A 20 16.72 1.76 -1.71
CA MET A 20 15.80 1.11 -0.76
C MET A 20 14.38 1.69 -0.85
N ILE A 21 14.25 3.02 -0.93
CA ILE A 21 12.95 3.69 -1.09
C ILE A 21 12.31 3.30 -2.42
N GLU A 22 13.08 3.26 -3.51
CA GLU A 22 12.59 2.83 -4.82
C GLU A 22 12.10 1.37 -4.77
N HIS A 23 12.84 0.49 -4.10
CA HIS A 23 12.44 -0.90 -3.92
C HIS A 23 11.12 -1.02 -3.14
N GLU A 24 10.96 -0.31 -2.02
CA GLU A 24 9.72 -0.30 -1.25
C GLU A 24 8.54 0.26 -2.05
N ASN A 25 8.74 1.35 -2.80
CA ASN A 25 7.70 1.91 -3.67
C ASN A 25 7.26 0.90 -4.75
N ASN A 26 8.21 0.21 -5.37
CA ASN A 26 7.92 -0.85 -6.34
C ASN A 26 7.12 -1.99 -5.70
N LEU A 27 7.49 -2.40 -4.49
CA LEU A 27 6.79 -3.45 -3.76
C LEU A 27 5.36 -3.04 -3.37
N GLN A 28 5.16 -1.79 -2.95
CA GLN A 28 3.81 -1.23 -2.73
C GLN A 28 2.99 -1.24 -4.02
N ASN A 29 3.58 -0.81 -5.15
CA ASN A 29 2.91 -0.81 -6.44
C ASN A 29 2.48 -2.22 -6.87
N TYR A 30 3.34 -3.23 -6.70
CA TYR A 30 2.98 -4.62 -6.98
C TYR A 30 1.84 -5.11 -6.09
N ARG A 31 1.88 -4.82 -4.78
CA ARG A 31 0.79 -5.18 -3.85
C ARG A 31 -0.55 -4.57 -4.25
N LEU A 32 -0.55 -3.31 -4.69
CA LEU A 32 -1.75 -2.64 -5.19
C LEU A 32 -2.25 -3.25 -6.51
N THR A 33 -1.33 -3.57 -7.41
CA THR A 33 -1.66 -4.22 -8.69
C THR A 33 -2.33 -5.58 -8.45
N TRP A 34 -1.80 -6.38 -7.53
CA TRP A 34 -2.38 -7.66 -7.15
C TRP A 34 -3.73 -7.52 -6.44
N LEU A 35 -3.88 -6.53 -5.56
CA LEU A 35 -5.17 -6.20 -4.97
C LEU A 35 -6.20 -5.88 -6.07
N MET A 36 -5.91 -4.93 -6.95
CA MET A 36 -6.82 -4.53 -8.03
C MET A 36 -7.21 -5.72 -8.94
N THR A 37 -6.22 -6.55 -9.30
CA THR A 37 -6.45 -7.75 -10.12
C THR A 37 -7.39 -8.74 -9.43
N ILE A 38 -7.10 -9.10 -8.17
CA ILE A 38 -7.92 -10.05 -7.42
C ILE A 38 -9.33 -9.51 -7.21
N GLN A 39 -9.47 -8.23 -6.84
CA GLN A 39 -10.77 -7.59 -6.66
C GLN A 39 -11.57 -7.58 -7.96
N GLY A 40 -10.94 -7.23 -9.09
CA GLY A 40 -11.58 -7.27 -10.41
C GLY A 40 -12.07 -8.67 -10.80
N LEU A 41 -11.29 -9.71 -10.53
CA LEU A 41 -11.69 -11.10 -10.77
C LEU A 41 -12.88 -11.51 -9.89
N LEU A 42 -12.88 -11.12 -8.60
CA LEU A 42 -13.97 -11.40 -7.68
C LEU A 42 -15.26 -10.67 -8.10
N PHE A 43 -15.19 -9.40 -8.51
CA PHE A 43 -16.36 -8.68 -9.02
C PHE A 43 -16.89 -9.26 -10.34
N THR A 44 -16.00 -9.73 -11.21
CA THR A 44 -16.41 -10.43 -12.43
C THR A 44 -17.16 -11.72 -12.09
N GLY A 45 -16.63 -12.51 -11.14
CA GLY A 45 -17.30 -13.70 -10.62
C GLY A 45 -18.65 -13.40 -9.98
N LEU A 46 -18.75 -12.32 -9.21
CA LEU A 46 -20.00 -11.83 -8.62
C LEU A 46 -21.04 -11.53 -9.70
N GLY A 47 -20.64 -10.85 -10.78
CA GLY A 47 -21.54 -10.53 -11.90
C GLY A 47 -22.18 -11.78 -12.52
N PHE A 48 -21.44 -12.87 -12.65
CA PHE A 48 -21.99 -14.15 -13.15
C PHE A 48 -22.90 -14.88 -12.15
N ALA A 49 -22.75 -14.60 -10.86
CA ALA A 49 -23.50 -15.24 -9.79
C ALA A 49 -24.79 -14.46 -9.42
N TRP A 50 -24.89 -13.18 -9.77
CA TRP A 50 -25.88 -12.25 -9.22
C TRP A 50 -27.35 -12.64 -9.41
N ASP A 51 -27.69 -13.18 -10.58
CA ASP A 51 -29.08 -13.53 -10.94
C ASP A 51 -29.46 -14.99 -10.61
N LYS A 52 -28.52 -15.77 -10.08
CA LYS A 52 -28.73 -17.19 -9.79
C LYS A 52 -29.24 -17.36 -8.36
N LYS A 53 -30.48 -17.84 -8.20
CA LYS A 53 -31.12 -18.04 -6.89
C LYS A 53 -30.32 -18.95 -5.95
N ASP A 54 -29.67 -19.98 -6.49
CA ASP A 54 -28.86 -20.93 -5.70
C ASP A 54 -27.42 -20.46 -5.45
N ALA A 55 -27.01 -19.30 -5.98
CA ALA A 55 -25.64 -18.80 -5.86
C ALA A 55 -25.39 -17.91 -4.63
N MET A 56 -26.38 -17.75 -3.73
CA MET A 56 -26.25 -16.90 -2.54
C MET A 56 -25.03 -17.26 -1.68
N GLY A 57 -24.75 -18.56 -1.49
CA GLY A 57 -23.58 -19.02 -0.74
C GLY A 57 -22.26 -18.62 -1.41
N LEU A 58 -22.20 -18.68 -2.74
CA LEU A 58 -21.03 -18.28 -3.52
C LEU A 58 -20.78 -16.76 -3.44
N VAL A 59 -21.84 -15.96 -3.48
CA VAL A 59 -21.76 -14.50 -3.30
C VAL A 59 -21.18 -14.15 -1.92
N THR A 60 -21.65 -14.82 -0.86
CA THR A 60 -21.10 -14.63 0.49
C THR A 60 -19.62 -14.97 0.55
N ILE A 61 -19.19 -16.07 -0.09
CA ILE A 61 -17.77 -16.45 -0.15
C ILE A 61 -16.95 -15.38 -0.87
N PHE A 62 -17.40 -14.85 -2.00
CA PHE A 62 -16.70 -13.77 -2.70
C PHE A 62 -16.55 -12.52 -1.83
N CYS A 63 -17.60 -12.14 -1.09
CA CYS A 63 -17.53 -11.01 -0.16
C CYS A 63 -16.49 -11.23 0.94
N LEU A 64 -16.49 -12.41 1.57
CA LEU A 64 -15.54 -12.74 2.64
C LEU A 64 -14.10 -12.75 2.12
N VAL A 65 -13.85 -13.39 0.97
CA VAL A 65 -12.53 -13.41 0.34
C VAL A 65 -12.09 -12.00 -0.05
N GLY A 66 -12.97 -11.20 -0.64
CA GLY A 66 -12.69 -9.82 -1.03
C GLY A 66 -12.30 -8.93 0.16
N ILE A 67 -13.01 -9.03 1.28
CA ILE A 67 -12.71 -8.33 2.53
C ILE A 67 -11.36 -8.80 3.10
N LEU A 68 -11.14 -10.11 3.20
CA LEU A 68 -9.90 -10.68 3.75
C LEU A 68 -8.67 -10.26 2.95
N VAL A 69 -8.75 -10.31 1.61
CA VAL A 69 -7.67 -9.86 0.72
C VAL A 69 -7.39 -8.38 0.92
N ALA A 70 -8.42 -7.54 0.99
CA ALA A 70 -8.25 -6.10 1.21
C ALA A 70 -7.60 -5.78 2.58
N ILE A 71 -8.02 -6.45 3.66
CA ILE A 71 -7.43 -6.30 5.00
C ILE A 71 -5.97 -6.76 5.01
N SER A 72 -5.68 -7.90 4.36
CA SER A 72 -4.32 -8.44 4.25
C SER A 72 -3.39 -7.46 3.52
N THR A 73 -3.81 -6.94 2.37
CA THR A 73 -3.04 -5.95 1.62
C THR A 73 -2.84 -4.65 2.40
N TRP A 74 -3.88 -4.16 3.08
CA TRP A 74 -3.77 -2.96 3.90
C TRP A 74 -2.72 -3.09 5.00
N SER A 75 -2.70 -4.25 5.67
CA SER A 75 -1.72 -4.55 6.72
C SER A 75 -0.29 -4.55 6.17
N ALA A 76 -0.07 -5.18 5.01
CA ALA A 76 1.24 -5.17 4.35
C ALA A 76 1.70 -3.77 3.92
N LEU A 77 0.77 -2.94 3.44
CA LEU A 77 1.06 -1.55 3.04
C LEU A 77 1.41 -0.67 4.24
N LYS A 78 0.75 -0.85 5.40
CA LYS A 78 1.11 -0.14 6.64
C LYS A 78 2.53 -0.44 7.11
N LEU A 79 2.96 -1.69 7.00
CA LEU A 79 4.32 -2.09 7.36
C LEU A 79 5.37 -1.45 6.43
N SER A 80 5.09 -1.40 5.13
CA SER A 80 5.98 -0.77 4.15
C SER A 80 6.07 0.76 4.33
N ASP A 81 4.95 1.43 4.62
CA ASP A 81 4.94 2.86 4.96
C ASP A 81 5.79 3.13 6.22
N SER A 82 5.69 2.26 7.23
CA SER A 82 6.51 2.34 8.46
C SER A 82 8.01 2.13 8.17
N ALA A 83 8.37 1.22 7.27
CA ALA A 83 9.75 0.99 6.86
C ALA A 83 10.33 2.23 6.15
N LEU A 84 9.56 2.83 5.24
CA LEU A 84 9.92 4.10 4.59
C LEU A 84 10.10 5.23 5.61
N GLU A 85 9.18 5.35 6.58
CA GLU A 85 9.32 6.38 7.62
C GLU A 85 10.63 6.20 8.41
N ASN A 86 11.00 4.97 8.74
CA ASN A 86 12.21 4.67 9.49
C ASN A 86 13.47 4.99 8.69
N LEU A 87 13.49 4.69 7.38
CA LEU A 87 14.58 5.07 6.48
C LEU A 87 14.76 6.59 6.41
N VAL A 88 13.66 7.33 6.26
CA VAL A 88 13.68 8.80 6.21
C VAL A 88 14.14 9.38 7.54
N LYS A 89 13.61 8.88 8.68
CA LYS A 89 14.04 9.32 10.02
C LYS A 89 15.52 9.03 10.26
N TRP A 90 16.00 7.86 9.85
CA TRP A 90 17.41 7.51 9.95
C TRP A 90 18.27 8.50 9.14
N TRP A 91 17.90 8.79 7.91
CA TRP A 91 18.62 9.75 7.07
C TRP A 91 18.69 11.15 7.69
N GLU A 92 17.55 11.67 8.14
CA GLU A 92 17.48 13.01 8.74
C GLU A 92 18.32 13.13 10.02
N ASN A 93 18.48 12.03 10.76
CA ASN A 93 19.28 12.01 11.99
C ASN A 93 20.78 11.76 11.77
N ASN A 94 21.20 11.24 10.61
CA ASN A 94 22.58 10.79 10.35
C ASN A 94 23.30 11.56 9.24
N LYS A 95 22.59 12.35 8.42
CA LYS A 95 23.23 13.18 7.39
C LYS A 95 24.09 14.27 8.04
N SER A 96 25.25 14.58 7.45
CA SER A 96 26.02 15.76 7.89
C SER A 96 25.33 17.07 7.50
N GLU A 97 25.60 18.13 8.25
CA GLU A 97 25.14 19.49 7.93
C GLU A 97 25.75 20.02 6.61
N GLN A 98 26.87 19.46 6.19
CA GLN A 98 27.59 19.85 4.97
C GLN A 98 27.03 19.17 3.72
N TYR A 99 26.09 18.23 3.86
CA TYR A 99 25.49 17.54 2.71
C TYR A 99 24.61 18.49 1.88
N THR A 100 25.05 18.78 0.66
CA THR A 100 24.31 19.61 -0.32
C THR A 100 23.78 18.80 -1.51
N GLY A 101 23.75 17.46 -1.41
CA GLY A 101 23.26 16.60 -2.47
C GLY A 101 21.74 16.61 -2.61
N SER A 102 21.23 15.98 -3.66
CA SER A 102 19.79 15.88 -3.91
C SER A 102 19.05 15.24 -2.72
N PRO A 103 17.76 15.54 -2.49
CA PRO A 103 16.99 14.85 -1.46
C PRO A 103 16.86 13.34 -1.76
N ILE A 104 16.68 12.53 -0.69
CA ILE A 104 16.49 11.07 -0.81
C ILE A 104 15.07 10.66 -1.20
N ILE A 105 14.11 11.57 -0.99
CA ILE A 105 12.70 11.40 -1.32
C ILE A 105 12.18 12.73 -1.84
N GLY A 106 11.18 12.69 -2.71
CA GLY A 106 10.50 13.90 -3.18
C GLY A 106 9.67 14.55 -2.06
N LEU A 107 8.40 14.82 -2.34
CA LEU A 107 7.52 15.42 -1.34
C LEU A 107 7.09 14.38 -0.28
N TYR A 108 7.74 14.37 0.88
CA TYR A 108 7.27 13.62 2.03
C TYR A 108 6.28 14.46 2.87
N ASN A 109 5.04 14.59 2.39
CA ASN A 109 4.00 15.30 3.13
C ASN A 109 3.14 14.33 3.96
N ARG A 110 3.28 14.40 5.29
CA ARG A 110 2.54 13.58 6.26
C ARG A 110 1.09 14.04 6.45
N LYS A 111 0.72 15.25 6.03
CA LYS A 111 -0.63 15.81 6.30
C LYS A 111 -1.72 15.23 5.39
N LEU A 112 -1.37 14.74 4.20
CA LEU A 112 -2.30 14.16 3.23
C LEU A 112 -2.22 12.63 3.23
N THR A 113 -2.34 12.01 4.40
CA THR A 113 -2.22 10.55 4.55
C THR A 113 -3.44 9.78 4.05
N VAL A 114 -4.63 10.38 4.12
CA VAL A 114 -5.89 9.68 3.80
C VAL A 114 -6.12 9.53 2.29
N LEU A 115 -5.68 10.51 1.48
CA LEU A 115 -5.86 10.50 0.02
C LEU A 115 -4.79 9.69 -0.74
N ARG A 116 -3.86 9.06 -0.02
CA ARG A 116 -2.85 8.19 -0.63
C ARG A 116 -3.56 6.94 -1.19
N PRO A 117 -3.34 6.57 -2.47
CA PRO A 117 -4.01 5.42 -3.08
C PRO A 117 -3.87 4.13 -2.26
N TRP A 118 -2.69 3.91 -1.65
CA TRP A 118 -2.42 2.73 -0.83
C TRP A 118 -3.17 2.68 0.51
N VAL A 119 -3.68 3.81 0.99
CA VAL A 119 -4.56 3.86 2.16
C VAL A 119 -6.02 3.76 1.72
N ALA A 120 -6.41 4.53 0.71
CA ALA A 120 -7.81 4.63 0.30
C ALA A 120 -8.35 3.34 -0.36
N LEU A 121 -7.58 2.72 -1.27
CA LEU A 121 -8.07 1.62 -2.09
C LEU A 121 -8.54 0.40 -1.28
N PRO A 122 -7.79 -0.12 -0.28
CA PRO A 122 -8.27 -1.24 0.52
C PRO A 122 -9.60 -0.93 1.24
N TRP A 123 -9.75 0.28 1.78
CA TRP A 123 -10.98 0.68 2.47
C TRP A 123 -12.18 0.80 1.53
N ILE A 124 -11.97 1.32 0.32
CA ILE A 124 -13.02 1.39 -0.71
C ILE A 124 -13.53 -0.02 -1.03
N PHE A 125 -12.63 -0.99 -1.22
CA PHE A 125 -13.03 -2.37 -1.49
C PHE A 125 -13.73 -3.03 -0.30
N ILE A 126 -13.23 -2.84 0.93
CA ILE A 126 -13.91 -3.33 2.14
C ILE A 126 -15.33 -2.78 2.21
N GLY A 127 -15.51 -1.47 2.00
CA GLY A 127 -16.82 -0.84 1.99
C GLY A 127 -17.74 -1.40 0.91
N ALA A 128 -17.23 -1.58 -0.31
CA ALA A 128 -17.99 -2.17 -1.42
C ALA A 128 -18.48 -3.58 -1.09
N TRP A 129 -17.61 -4.45 -0.56
CA TRP A 129 -17.99 -5.81 -0.18
C TRP A 129 -18.95 -5.86 1.00
N LEU A 130 -18.82 -4.97 1.99
CA LEU A 130 -19.77 -4.88 3.10
C LEU A 130 -21.17 -4.49 2.61
N VAL A 131 -21.27 -3.55 1.67
CA VAL A 131 -22.55 -3.17 1.07
C VAL A 131 -23.17 -4.35 0.32
N ILE A 132 -22.39 -5.07 -0.49
CA ILE A 132 -22.87 -6.23 -1.24
C ILE A 132 -23.29 -7.36 -0.30
N LEU A 133 -22.49 -7.64 0.74
CA LEU A 133 -22.80 -8.66 1.74
C LEU A 133 -24.10 -8.33 2.46
N PHE A 134 -24.29 -7.08 2.86
CA PHE A 134 -25.52 -6.62 3.50
C PHE A 134 -26.74 -6.78 2.59
N GLN A 135 -26.62 -6.41 1.31
CA GLN A 135 -27.68 -6.62 0.31
C GLN A 135 -27.99 -8.11 0.11
N ASN A 136 -26.98 -8.97 0.09
CA ASN A 136 -27.16 -10.41 -0.05
C ASN A 136 -27.88 -11.02 1.17
N LEU A 137 -27.55 -10.55 2.37
CA LEU A 137 -28.22 -10.97 3.61
C LEU A 137 -29.67 -10.50 3.68
N MET A 138 -29.99 -9.30 3.18
CA MET A 138 -31.38 -8.82 3.11
C MET A 138 -32.24 -9.53 2.06
N ARG A 139 -31.61 -10.23 1.10
CA ARG A 139 -32.30 -11.02 0.07
C ARG A 139 -32.65 -12.44 0.53
N GLN A 140 -32.07 -12.90 1.65
CA GLN A 140 -32.42 -14.17 2.31
C GLN A 140 -33.70 -14.01 3.14
#